data_AF-A0A9D7U6R0-F1
#
_entry.id   AF-A0A9D7U6R0-F1
#
_cell.length_a   1.000
_cell.length_b   1.000
_cell.length_c   1.000
_cell.angle_alpha   90.00
_cell.angle_beta   90.00
_cell.angle_gamma   90.00
#
_symmetry.space_group_name_H-M   'P 1'
#
loop_
_entity.id
_entity.type
_entity.pdbx_description
1 polymer ?
#
loop_
_entity_poly.entity_id
_entity_poly.type
_entity_poly.pdbx_seq_one_letter_code
_entity_poly.pdbx_strand_id
1 'polypeptide(L)'
;MENQSDSKFIEIAKKLDNNVLSVIGSDKIQGFQKAYLVADAISQLSELLTPEYMQPIMALQGNRLGFKTDKDLVKQQGGGYSKGPGYPEPVVKNCLIEAVLMGLQPVNNQFNIIGGNMYPTKEGCGYLLNNFKGLSYNLVCSLPRINPNNTSAAVDVKISWILNGETKEETIPIPIKMDSYTSVDAIIGKATRKGRAWLLSRISGMEITDGDIQDVGFIEVKQPQTIVELDASEIEQKLKIASTKEEVNILWKQLSENQQSDFEIMFNEKEKEL
;
A
#
# COMPACT_ATOMS: atom_id res chain seq x y z
N MET A 1 -24.05 22.40 15.88
CA MET A 1 -22.60 22.22 15.71
C MET A 1 -22.24 21.16 14.65
N GLU A 2 -23.18 20.29 14.22
CA GLU A 2 -22.92 19.26 13.17
C GLU A 2 -22.60 19.81 11.77
N ASN A 3 -23.14 20.96 11.34
CA ASN A 3 -22.98 21.44 9.95
C ASN A 3 -21.60 22.03 9.55
N GLN A 4 -20.75 22.42 10.51
CA GLN A 4 -19.43 23.02 10.18
C GLN A 4 -18.34 21.98 9.95
N SER A 5 -18.39 20.88 10.71
CA SER A 5 -17.49 19.72 10.57
C SER A 5 -17.62 19.11 9.17
N ASP A 6 -18.85 18.80 8.77
CA ASP A 6 -19.11 18.09 7.51
C ASP A 6 -18.73 18.96 6.30
N SER A 7 -18.99 20.28 6.39
CA SER A 7 -18.54 21.23 5.37
C SER A 7 -17.01 21.28 5.24
N LYS A 8 -16.27 21.17 6.36
CA LYS A 8 -14.80 21.13 6.37
C LYS A 8 -14.28 19.85 5.72
N PHE A 9 -14.84 18.69 6.04
CA PHE A 9 -14.44 17.41 5.43
C PHE A 9 -14.71 17.39 3.92
N ILE A 10 -15.85 17.92 3.47
CA ILE A 10 -16.17 18.05 2.04
C ILE A 10 -15.18 18.98 1.33
N GLU A 11 -14.78 20.08 1.97
CA GLU A 11 -13.78 20.98 1.39
C GLU A 11 -12.41 20.31 1.26
N ILE A 12 -11.97 19.56 2.29
CA ILE A 12 -10.73 18.78 2.23
C ILE A 12 -10.82 17.73 1.12
N ALA A 13 -11.94 17.01 1.01
CA ALA A 13 -12.15 16.02 -0.06
C ALA A 13 -11.95 16.64 -1.45
N LYS A 14 -12.55 17.82 -1.71
CA LYS A 14 -12.38 18.53 -2.98
C LYS A 14 -10.92 18.93 -3.25
N LYS A 15 -10.17 19.32 -2.20
CA LYS A 15 -8.74 19.63 -2.33
C LYS A 15 -7.91 18.40 -2.66
N LEU A 16 -8.22 17.26 -2.02
CA LEU A 16 -7.60 15.97 -2.33
C LEU A 16 -7.89 15.56 -3.78
N ASP A 17 -9.15 15.64 -4.22
CA ASP A 17 -9.57 15.30 -5.59
C ASP A 17 -8.84 16.16 -6.63
N ASN A 18 -8.75 17.48 -6.40
CA ASN A 18 -8.03 18.39 -7.30
C ASN A 18 -6.54 18.05 -7.40
N ASN A 19 -5.90 17.70 -6.28
CA ASN A 19 -4.50 17.26 -6.27
C ASN A 19 -4.32 15.99 -7.09
N VAL A 20 -5.16 14.99 -6.89
CA VAL A 20 -5.14 13.73 -7.65
C VAL A 20 -5.36 14.01 -9.14
N LEU A 21 -6.38 14.78 -9.51
CA LEU A 21 -6.71 15.12 -10.89
C LEU A 21 -5.58 15.88 -11.61
N SER A 22 -4.80 16.70 -10.90
CA SER A 22 -3.65 17.39 -11.48
C SER A 22 -2.60 16.41 -12.01
N VAL A 23 -2.46 15.26 -11.34
CA VAL A 23 -1.53 14.18 -11.71
C VAL A 23 -2.15 13.27 -12.76
N ILE A 24 -3.33 12.69 -12.50
CA ILE A 24 -3.88 11.62 -13.35
C ILE A 24 -4.70 12.13 -14.54
N GLY A 25 -5.15 13.39 -14.52
CA GLY A 25 -5.96 14.00 -15.59
C GLY A 25 -5.14 14.63 -16.73
N SER A 26 -3.82 14.62 -16.63
CA SER A 26 -2.93 15.35 -17.54
C SER A 26 -2.11 14.42 -18.45
N ASP A 27 -2.75 13.87 -19.50
CA ASP A 27 -2.12 12.95 -20.47
C ASP A 27 -0.92 13.54 -21.23
N LYS A 28 -0.77 14.87 -21.22
CA LYS A 28 0.27 15.59 -21.98
C LYS A 28 1.54 15.88 -21.18
N ILE A 29 1.54 15.64 -19.87
CA ILE A 29 2.67 16.01 -19.01
C ILE A 29 3.62 14.81 -18.85
N GLN A 30 4.88 15.00 -19.24
CA GLN A 30 5.92 13.96 -19.22
C GLN A 30 7.22 14.49 -18.59
N GLY A 31 8.16 13.59 -18.32
CA GLY A 31 9.50 13.94 -17.81
C GLY A 31 9.48 14.62 -16.45
N PHE A 32 10.40 15.56 -16.22
CA PHE A 32 10.57 16.25 -14.93
C PHE A 32 9.33 17.01 -14.47
N GLN A 33 8.52 17.55 -15.38
CA GLN A 33 7.27 18.21 -15.00
C GLN A 33 6.30 17.21 -14.35
N LYS A 34 6.19 16.00 -14.91
CA LYS A 34 5.37 14.93 -14.31
C LYS A 34 5.93 14.54 -12.95
N ALA A 35 7.25 14.36 -12.85
CA ALA A 35 7.89 13.99 -11.59
C ALA A 35 7.66 15.04 -10.49
N TYR A 36 7.78 16.33 -10.82
CA TYR A 36 7.49 17.43 -9.89
C TYR A 36 6.03 17.42 -9.44
N LEU A 37 5.07 17.29 -10.36
CA LEU A 37 3.65 17.23 -10.01
C LEU A 37 3.30 16.04 -9.11
N VAL A 38 3.90 14.87 -9.38
CA VAL A 38 3.71 13.69 -8.52
C VAL A 38 4.28 13.96 -7.13
N ALA A 39 5.50 14.51 -7.02
CA ALA A 39 6.12 14.81 -5.72
C ALA A 39 5.33 15.87 -4.93
N ASP A 40 4.89 16.93 -5.59
CA ASP A 40 4.07 17.99 -5.01
C ASP A 40 2.71 17.44 -4.53
N ALA A 41 2.04 16.64 -5.36
CA ALA A 41 0.79 15.98 -4.97
C ALA A 41 0.98 15.05 -3.76
N ILE A 42 2.05 14.26 -3.70
CA ILE A 42 2.35 13.42 -2.53
C ILE A 42 2.48 14.28 -1.27
N SER A 43 3.20 15.40 -1.34
CA SER A 43 3.36 16.32 -0.21
C SER A 43 2.02 16.89 0.25
N GLN A 44 1.23 17.45 -0.68
CA GLN A 44 -0.06 18.06 -0.37
C GLN A 44 -1.09 17.05 0.14
N LEU A 45 -1.16 15.87 -0.48
CA LEU A 45 -2.04 14.79 -0.01
C LEU A 45 -1.64 14.37 1.41
N SER A 46 -0.35 14.24 1.69
CA SER A 46 0.13 13.91 3.03
C SER A 46 -0.27 14.98 4.06
N GLU A 47 -0.16 16.26 3.74
CA GLU A 47 -0.57 17.34 4.65
C GLU A 47 -2.08 17.37 4.90
N LEU A 48 -2.89 17.17 3.85
CA LEU A 48 -4.35 17.21 3.93
C LEU A 48 -4.96 15.98 4.62
N LEU A 49 -4.32 14.81 4.50
CA LEU A 49 -4.70 13.57 5.19
C LEU A 49 -4.26 13.61 6.66
N THR A 50 -4.91 14.47 7.43
CA THR A 50 -4.70 14.60 8.88
C THR A 50 -5.20 13.34 9.63
N PRO A 51 -4.78 13.10 10.88
CA PRO A 51 -5.30 11.99 11.68
C PRO A 51 -6.84 12.03 11.83
N GLU A 52 -7.40 13.24 11.97
CA GLU A 52 -8.86 13.47 12.01
C GLU A 52 -9.53 13.00 10.71
N TYR A 53 -8.94 13.30 9.55
CA TYR A 53 -9.46 12.88 8.24
C TYR A 53 -9.24 11.39 7.97
N MET A 54 -8.12 10.84 8.44
CA MET A 54 -7.77 9.44 8.26
C MET A 54 -8.65 8.52 9.11
N GLN A 55 -9.18 8.96 10.25
CA GLN A 55 -10.00 8.12 11.14
C GLN A 55 -11.11 7.31 10.41
N PRO A 56 -12.01 7.92 9.60
CA PRO A 56 -13.00 7.15 8.83
C PRO A 56 -12.38 6.24 7.77
N ILE A 57 -11.25 6.63 7.17
CA ILE A 57 -10.53 5.78 6.20
C ILE A 57 -9.89 4.58 6.89
N MET A 58 -9.36 4.75 8.10
CA MET A 58 -8.83 3.65 8.92
C MET A 58 -9.91 2.65 9.28
N ALA A 59 -11.17 3.08 9.44
CA ALA A 59 -12.31 2.18 9.64
C ALA A 59 -12.64 1.34 8.40
N LEU A 60 -12.17 1.73 7.21
CA LEU A 60 -12.30 0.96 5.97
C LEU A 60 -11.35 -0.25 5.91
N GLN A 61 -10.29 -0.23 6.72
CA GLN A 61 -9.30 -1.31 6.79
C GLN A 61 -9.92 -2.61 7.32
N GLY A 62 -9.61 -3.71 6.63
CA GLY A 62 -10.00 -5.05 7.00
C GLY A 62 -11.48 -5.37 6.77
N ASN A 63 -12.17 -4.56 5.98
CA ASN A 63 -13.56 -4.78 5.64
C ASN A 63 -13.81 -4.82 4.12
N ARG A 64 -14.93 -5.43 3.73
CA ARG A 64 -15.24 -5.72 2.33
C ARG A 64 -15.68 -4.49 1.52
N LEU A 65 -16.15 -3.44 2.19
CA LEU A 65 -16.54 -2.18 1.56
C LEU A 65 -15.34 -1.25 1.35
N GLY A 66 -14.28 -1.44 2.14
CA GLY A 66 -13.03 -0.72 2.09
C GLY A 66 -11.95 -1.50 1.34
N PHE A 67 -10.89 -1.85 2.06
CA PHE A 67 -9.74 -2.61 1.56
C PHE A 67 -9.29 -3.65 2.58
N LYS A 68 -8.64 -4.72 2.12
CA LYS A 68 -8.10 -5.78 2.97
C LYS A 68 -6.59 -5.64 3.15
N THR A 69 -6.09 -6.27 4.20
CA THR A 69 -4.67 -6.34 4.50
C THR A 69 -4.24 -7.74 4.94
N ASP A 70 -2.96 -8.05 4.75
CA ASP A 70 -2.35 -9.28 5.28
C ASP A 70 -2.16 -9.27 6.81
N LYS A 71 -2.54 -8.17 7.50
CA LYS A 71 -2.54 -8.04 8.96
C LYS A 71 -3.93 -8.01 9.58
N ASP A 72 -4.98 -8.24 8.78
CA ASP A 72 -6.38 -8.24 9.25
C ASP A 72 -6.69 -9.42 10.17
N LEU A 73 -5.94 -10.52 10.05
CA LEU A 73 -6.14 -11.74 10.80
C LEU A 73 -4.81 -12.26 11.36
N VAL A 74 -4.82 -12.71 12.61
CA VAL A 74 -3.68 -13.35 13.27
C VAL A 74 -4.04 -14.79 13.59
N LYS A 75 -3.14 -15.72 13.26
CA LYS A 75 -3.29 -17.14 13.56
C LYS A 75 -3.08 -17.38 15.06
N GLN A 76 -4.00 -18.06 15.71
CA GLN A 76 -3.91 -18.33 17.15
C GLN A 76 -3.11 -19.59 17.47
N GLN A 77 -2.47 -19.61 18.65
CA GLN A 77 -1.86 -20.83 19.22
C GLN A 77 -2.99 -21.81 19.56
N GLY A 78 -3.15 -22.86 18.74
CA GLY A 78 -4.27 -23.82 18.83
C GLY A 78 -5.06 -23.96 17.52
N GLY A 79 -4.76 -23.15 16.50
CA GLY A 79 -5.51 -23.12 15.24
C GLY A 79 -6.61 -22.07 15.25
N GLY A 80 -7.12 -21.73 14.05
CA GLY A 80 -8.07 -20.63 13.87
C GLY A 80 -7.40 -19.25 13.74
N TYR A 81 -8.25 -18.24 13.51
CA TYR A 81 -7.84 -16.86 13.23
C TYR A 81 -8.67 -15.90 14.09
N SER A 82 -8.02 -14.87 14.63
CA SER A 82 -8.68 -13.73 15.27
C SER A 82 -8.40 -12.44 14.51
N LYS A 83 -9.19 -11.39 14.77
CA LYS A 83 -8.95 -10.05 14.24
C LYS A 83 -7.52 -9.61 14.60
N GLY A 84 -6.75 -9.25 13.58
CA GLY A 84 -5.42 -8.71 13.71
C GLY A 84 -5.44 -7.19 13.93
N PRO A 85 -4.28 -6.61 14.24
CA PRO A 85 -4.15 -5.18 14.49
C PRO A 85 -4.29 -4.33 13.23
N GLY A 86 -4.18 -4.93 12.04
CA GLY A 86 -4.04 -4.19 10.79
C GLY A 86 -2.71 -3.44 10.71
N TYR A 87 -2.59 -2.56 9.72
CA TYR A 87 -1.51 -1.59 9.57
C TYR A 87 -1.82 -0.28 10.31
N PRO A 88 -0.78 0.37 10.86
CA PRO A 88 -0.93 1.69 11.49
C PRO A 88 -1.19 2.77 10.44
N GLU A 89 -1.76 3.89 10.89
CA GLU A 89 -2.17 5.01 10.03
C GLU A 89 -1.08 5.49 9.05
N PRO A 90 0.21 5.64 9.44
CA PRO A 90 1.23 6.10 8.49
C PRO A 90 1.41 5.16 7.28
N VAL A 91 1.28 3.84 7.48
CA VAL A 91 1.39 2.86 6.39
C VAL A 91 0.16 2.91 5.50
N VAL A 92 -1.03 2.96 6.12
CA VAL A 92 -2.30 3.07 5.37
C VAL A 92 -2.35 4.36 4.55
N LYS A 93 -1.90 5.47 5.12
CA LYS A 93 -1.82 6.77 4.47
C LYS A 93 -0.91 6.74 3.24
N ASN A 94 0.28 6.16 3.35
CA ASN A 94 1.19 6.02 2.21
C ASN A 94 0.58 5.16 1.09
N CYS A 95 -0.02 4.02 1.45
CA CYS A 95 -0.69 3.15 0.47
C CYS A 95 -1.91 3.82 -0.17
N LEU A 96 -2.65 4.62 0.59
CA LEU A 96 -3.80 5.38 0.09
C LEU A 96 -3.34 6.41 -0.95
N ILE A 97 -2.30 7.18 -0.66
CA ILE A 97 -1.72 8.17 -1.59
C ILE A 97 -1.31 7.47 -2.89
N GLU A 98 -0.60 6.35 -2.79
CA GLU A 98 -0.20 5.56 -3.96
C GLU A 98 -1.43 5.08 -4.77
N ALA A 99 -2.44 4.55 -4.08
CA ALA A 99 -3.66 4.06 -4.71
C ALA A 99 -4.40 5.17 -5.48
N VAL A 100 -4.62 6.33 -4.86
CA VAL A 100 -5.38 7.42 -5.51
C VAL A 100 -4.59 8.06 -6.65
N LEU A 101 -3.26 8.14 -6.57
CA LEU A 101 -2.41 8.59 -7.67
C LEU A 101 -2.30 7.57 -8.81
N MET A 102 -2.66 6.30 -8.56
CA MET A 102 -2.91 5.30 -9.60
C MET A 102 -4.33 5.40 -10.19
N GLY A 103 -5.22 6.17 -9.56
CA GLY A 103 -6.64 6.32 -9.94
C GLY A 103 -7.58 5.32 -9.24
N LEU A 104 -7.12 4.61 -8.22
CA LEU A 104 -7.94 3.70 -7.41
C LEU A 104 -8.65 4.45 -6.28
N GLN A 105 -9.61 3.78 -5.66
CA GLN A 105 -10.42 4.32 -4.56
C GLN A 105 -10.24 3.51 -3.27
N PRO A 106 -10.37 4.11 -2.07
CA PRO A 106 -10.32 3.40 -0.78
C PRO A 106 -11.54 2.53 -0.48
N VAL A 107 -12.42 2.35 -1.47
CA VAL A 107 -13.68 1.62 -1.35
C VAL A 107 -13.78 0.53 -2.40
N ASN A 108 -14.74 -0.37 -2.22
CA ASN A 108 -15.06 -1.46 -3.14
C ASN A 108 -13.88 -2.41 -3.39
N ASN A 109 -13.00 -2.57 -2.40
CA ASN A 109 -11.85 -3.46 -2.44
C ASN A 109 -10.96 -3.19 -3.66
N GLN A 110 -10.74 -1.93 -4.06
CA GLN A 110 -9.97 -1.62 -5.28
C GLN A 110 -8.44 -1.75 -5.09
N PHE A 111 -7.94 -1.53 -3.88
CA PHE A 111 -6.58 -1.88 -3.51
C PHE A 111 -6.58 -2.68 -2.20
N ASN A 112 -5.47 -3.37 -1.93
CA ASN A 112 -5.16 -4.01 -0.66
C ASN A 112 -3.78 -3.59 -0.19
N ILE A 113 -3.49 -3.78 1.10
CA ILE A 113 -2.15 -3.58 1.66
C ILE A 113 -1.54 -4.92 2.00
N ILE A 114 -0.42 -5.26 1.38
CA ILE A 114 0.27 -6.53 1.60
C ILE A 114 1.73 -6.20 1.88
N GLY A 115 2.30 -6.70 2.97
CA GLY A 115 3.68 -6.36 3.33
C GLY A 115 3.95 -4.87 3.54
N GLY A 116 2.91 -4.07 3.80
CA GLY A 116 2.98 -2.62 3.92
C GLY A 116 3.01 -1.86 2.59
N ASN A 117 2.81 -2.53 1.46
CA ASN A 117 2.75 -1.91 0.12
C ASN A 117 1.33 -1.96 -0.45
N MET A 118 1.00 -1.00 -1.32
CA MET A 118 -0.26 -0.94 -2.03
C MET A 118 -0.28 -1.93 -3.19
N TYR A 119 -1.36 -2.71 -3.31
CA TYR A 119 -1.57 -3.61 -4.44
C TYR A 119 -2.96 -3.45 -5.04
N PRO A 120 -3.07 -3.19 -6.36
CA PRO A 120 -4.34 -3.20 -7.06
C PRO A 120 -4.98 -4.58 -7.03
N THR A 121 -6.28 -4.64 -6.70
CA THR A 121 -7.02 -5.89 -6.70
C THR A 121 -7.60 -6.21 -8.08
N LYS A 122 -8.28 -7.36 -8.18
CA LYS A 122 -9.09 -7.70 -9.35
C LYS A 122 -10.15 -6.61 -9.62
N GLU A 123 -10.80 -6.12 -8.58
CA GLU A 123 -11.81 -5.06 -8.63
C GLU A 123 -11.19 -3.72 -9.04
N GLY A 124 -10.03 -3.37 -8.50
CA GLY A 124 -9.30 -2.15 -8.83
C GLY A 124 -8.85 -2.09 -10.29
N CYS A 125 -8.17 -3.14 -10.78
CA CYS A 125 -7.80 -3.19 -12.19
C CYS A 125 -9.05 -3.16 -13.10
N GLY A 126 -10.15 -3.79 -12.67
CA GLY A 126 -11.42 -3.73 -13.39
C GLY A 126 -11.99 -2.31 -13.45
N TYR A 127 -11.95 -1.59 -12.34
CA TYR A 127 -12.37 -0.19 -12.26
C TYR A 127 -11.54 0.70 -13.19
N LEU A 128 -10.20 0.59 -13.15
CA LEU A 128 -9.32 1.39 -14.01
C LEU A 128 -9.58 1.13 -15.49
N LEU A 129 -9.69 -0.13 -15.90
CA LEU A 129 -9.99 -0.49 -17.29
C LEU A 129 -11.37 0.01 -17.74
N ASN A 130 -12.39 -0.13 -16.89
CA ASN A 130 -13.75 0.30 -17.22
C ASN A 130 -13.87 1.83 -17.36
N ASN A 131 -13.00 2.59 -16.70
CA ASN A 131 -12.95 4.05 -16.80
C ASN A 131 -11.88 4.54 -17.79
N PHE A 132 -11.16 3.63 -18.45
CA PHE A 132 -10.17 4.01 -19.44
C PHE A 132 -10.88 4.51 -20.70
N LYS A 133 -10.67 5.78 -21.04
CA LYS A 133 -11.38 6.44 -22.14
C LYS A 133 -11.16 5.73 -23.46
N GLY A 134 -12.26 5.37 -24.13
CA GLY A 134 -12.22 4.73 -25.45
C GLY A 134 -11.87 3.24 -25.43
N LEU A 135 -11.75 2.63 -24.25
CA LEU A 135 -11.55 1.19 -24.09
C LEU A 135 -12.89 0.45 -23.96
N SER A 136 -13.05 -0.63 -24.71
CA SER A 136 -13.98 -1.71 -24.40
C SER A 136 -13.19 -3.01 -24.36
N TYR A 137 -13.42 -3.89 -23.38
CA TYR A 137 -12.68 -5.14 -23.30
C TYR A 137 -13.54 -6.28 -22.77
N ASN A 138 -13.12 -7.50 -23.08
CA ASN A 138 -13.62 -8.74 -22.54
C ASN A 138 -12.45 -9.65 -22.17
N LEU A 139 -12.62 -10.43 -21.10
CA LEU A 139 -11.60 -11.35 -20.59
C LEU A 139 -12.26 -12.67 -20.23
N VAL A 140 -11.72 -13.76 -20.77
CA VAL A 140 -12.21 -15.12 -20.55
C VAL A 140 -11.06 -16.00 -20.07
N CYS A 141 -11.23 -16.59 -18.89
CA CYS A 141 -10.28 -17.56 -18.34
C CYS A 141 -10.67 -18.98 -18.77
N SER A 142 -9.67 -19.74 -19.20
CA SER A 142 -9.81 -21.20 -19.39
C SER A 142 -9.83 -21.95 -18.06
N LEU A 143 -10.13 -23.25 -18.11
CA LEU A 143 -9.98 -24.12 -16.94
C LEU A 143 -8.51 -24.20 -16.51
N PRO A 144 -8.20 -24.14 -15.20
CA PRO A 144 -6.83 -24.22 -14.74
C PRO A 144 -6.17 -25.57 -15.06
N ARG A 145 -4.95 -25.51 -15.62
CA ARG A 145 -4.06 -26.65 -15.73
C ARG A 145 -3.18 -26.73 -14.49
N ILE A 146 -3.57 -27.56 -13.54
CA ILE A 146 -2.85 -27.76 -12.27
C ILE A 146 -1.71 -28.74 -12.49
N ASN A 147 -0.53 -28.44 -11.94
CA ASN A 147 0.60 -29.35 -12.01
C ASN A 147 0.37 -30.60 -11.13
N PRO A 148 1.03 -31.75 -11.41
CA PRO A 148 0.82 -32.98 -10.64
C PRO A 148 1.10 -32.85 -9.13
N ASN A 149 1.94 -31.88 -8.74
CA ASN A 149 2.32 -31.65 -7.35
C ASN A 149 1.38 -30.68 -6.60
N ASN A 150 0.33 -30.15 -7.25
CA ASN A 150 -0.60 -29.16 -6.68
C ASN A 150 0.07 -27.89 -6.10
N THR A 151 1.23 -27.51 -6.63
CA THR A 151 1.98 -26.31 -6.20
C THR A 151 1.83 -25.13 -7.15
N SER A 152 1.34 -25.37 -8.37
CA SER A 152 1.13 -24.32 -9.36
C SER A 152 0.06 -24.70 -10.37
N ALA A 153 -0.61 -23.70 -10.91
CA ALA A 153 -1.49 -23.81 -12.07
C ALA A 153 -1.09 -22.85 -13.17
N ALA A 154 -1.45 -23.18 -14.41
CA ALA A 154 -1.49 -22.26 -15.53
C ALA A 154 -2.93 -22.05 -15.98
N VAL A 155 -3.32 -20.80 -16.20
CA VAL A 155 -4.62 -20.44 -16.78
C VAL A 155 -4.36 -19.63 -18.04
N ASP A 156 -4.83 -20.10 -19.19
CA ASP A 156 -4.84 -19.25 -20.38
C ASP A 156 -5.95 -18.23 -20.23
N VAL A 157 -5.60 -16.96 -20.39
CA VAL A 157 -6.51 -15.84 -20.32
C VAL A 157 -6.60 -15.22 -21.71
N LYS A 158 -7.77 -15.36 -22.32
CA LYS A 158 -8.10 -14.75 -23.60
C LYS A 158 -8.63 -13.33 -23.34
N ILE A 159 -7.98 -12.33 -23.90
CA ILE A 159 -8.29 -10.91 -23.72
C ILE A 159 -8.55 -10.32 -25.10
N SER A 160 -9.73 -9.74 -25.29
CA SER A 160 -10.11 -9.03 -26.51
C SER A 160 -10.49 -7.60 -26.15
N TRP A 161 -9.98 -6.60 -26.85
CA TRP A 161 -10.27 -5.21 -26.57
C TRP A 161 -10.36 -4.35 -27.81
N ILE A 162 -11.13 -3.27 -27.71
CA ILE A 162 -11.22 -2.19 -28.68
C ILE A 162 -10.66 -0.95 -28.01
N LEU A 163 -9.64 -0.34 -28.62
CA LEU A 163 -9.10 0.94 -28.17
C LEU A 163 -8.98 1.88 -29.37
N ASN A 164 -9.62 3.04 -29.28
CA ASN A 164 -9.62 4.05 -30.36
C ASN A 164 -10.07 3.49 -31.72
N GLY A 165 -11.00 2.52 -31.72
CA GLY A 165 -11.54 1.88 -32.92
C GLY A 165 -10.73 0.67 -33.42
N GLU A 166 -9.54 0.40 -32.88
CA GLU A 166 -8.76 -0.79 -33.23
C GLU A 166 -9.16 -1.97 -32.35
N THR A 167 -9.53 -3.09 -32.98
CA THR A 167 -9.80 -4.35 -32.27
C THR A 167 -8.54 -5.19 -32.20
N LYS A 168 -8.20 -5.66 -31.00
CA LYS A 168 -7.06 -6.54 -30.72
C LYS A 168 -7.51 -7.71 -29.84
N GLU A 169 -6.80 -8.82 -29.98
CA GLU A 169 -7.03 -10.02 -29.19
C GLU A 169 -5.69 -10.69 -28.89
N GLU A 170 -5.51 -11.15 -27.65
CA GLU A 170 -4.34 -11.90 -27.23
C GLU A 170 -4.74 -12.97 -26.22
N THR A 171 -4.07 -14.12 -26.27
CA THR A 171 -4.23 -15.18 -25.25
C THR A 171 -2.90 -15.36 -24.55
N ILE A 172 -2.88 -15.10 -23.26
CA ILE A 172 -1.66 -15.16 -22.45
C ILE A 172 -1.75 -16.30 -21.42
N PRO A 173 -0.69 -17.12 -21.27
CA PRO A 173 -0.62 -18.10 -20.20
C PRO A 173 -0.24 -17.42 -18.89
N ILE A 174 -1.09 -17.51 -17.87
CA ILE A 174 -0.85 -16.91 -16.55
C ILE A 174 -0.43 -17.99 -15.55
N PRO A 175 0.81 -17.94 -15.02
CA PRO A 175 1.24 -18.83 -13.95
C PRO A 175 0.69 -18.35 -12.60
N ILE A 176 0.22 -19.32 -11.81
CA ILE A 176 -0.37 -19.10 -10.49
C ILE A 176 0.25 -20.07 -9.51
N LYS A 177 0.84 -19.53 -8.44
CA LYS A 177 1.30 -20.31 -7.30
C LYS A 177 0.10 -20.77 -6.47
N MET A 178 0.13 -22.03 -6.04
CA MET A 178 -0.92 -22.67 -5.26
C MET A 178 -0.37 -23.13 -3.90
N ASP A 179 -1.26 -23.13 -2.92
CA ASP A 179 -1.09 -23.83 -1.65
C ASP A 179 -2.20 -24.87 -1.45
N SER A 180 -2.12 -25.62 -0.35
CA SER A 180 -3.10 -26.68 -0.01
C SER A 180 -4.54 -26.19 0.18
N TYR A 181 -4.76 -24.87 0.26
CA TYR A 181 -6.06 -24.26 0.50
C TYR A 181 -6.58 -23.48 -0.73
N THR A 182 -5.83 -23.49 -1.84
CA THR A 182 -6.17 -22.73 -3.04
C THR A 182 -7.30 -23.43 -3.83
N SER A 183 -8.49 -22.83 -3.84
CA SER A 183 -9.63 -23.31 -4.64
C SER A 183 -9.53 -22.92 -6.12
N VAL A 184 -10.27 -23.60 -6.99
CA VAL A 184 -10.37 -23.25 -8.42
C VAL A 184 -10.83 -21.80 -8.61
N ASP A 185 -11.79 -21.33 -7.81
CA ASP A 185 -12.26 -19.93 -7.86
C ASP A 185 -11.16 -18.93 -7.48
N ALA A 186 -10.29 -19.28 -6.52
CA ALA A 186 -9.14 -18.46 -6.16
C ALA A 186 -8.14 -18.39 -7.32
N ILE A 187 -7.91 -19.49 -8.03
CA ILE A 187 -7.05 -19.53 -9.22
C ILE A 187 -7.63 -18.63 -10.32
N ILE A 188 -8.92 -18.78 -10.66
CA ILE A 188 -9.58 -17.93 -11.67
C ILE A 188 -9.59 -16.45 -11.25
N GLY A 189 -9.76 -16.17 -9.97
CA GLY A 189 -9.66 -14.82 -9.40
C GLY A 189 -8.27 -14.20 -9.61
N LYS A 190 -7.21 -14.96 -9.31
CA LYS A 190 -5.81 -14.55 -9.54
C LYS A 190 -5.52 -14.36 -11.04
N ALA A 191 -5.98 -15.28 -11.89
CA ALA A 191 -5.84 -15.18 -13.34
C ALA A 191 -6.52 -13.91 -13.90
N THR A 192 -7.77 -13.66 -13.49
CA THR A 192 -8.52 -12.46 -13.90
C THR A 192 -7.80 -11.19 -13.50
N ARG A 193 -7.27 -11.10 -12.26
CA ARG A 193 -6.51 -9.93 -11.82
C ARG A 193 -5.26 -9.74 -12.68
N LYS A 194 -4.43 -10.78 -12.84
CA LYS A 194 -3.19 -10.70 -13.63
C LYS A 194 -3.46 -10.37 -15.10
N GLY A 195 -4.52 -10.89 -15.71
CA GLY A 195 -4.92 -10.56 -17.08
C GLY A 195 -5.39 -9.11 -17.23
N ARG A 196 -6.15 -8.58 -16.25
CA ARG A 196 -6.52 -7.16 -16.22
C ARG A 196 -5.29 -6.26 -16.02
N ALA A 197 -4.38 -6.64 -15.12
CA ALA A 197 -3.14 -5.91 -14.88
C ALA A 197 -2.29 -5.87 -16.16
N TRP A 198 -2.15 -7.02 -16.85
CA TRP A 198 -1.46 -7.11 -18.13
C TRP A 198 -2.07 -6.17 -19.19
N LEU A 199 -3.40 -6.18 -19.35
CA LEU A 199 -4.06 -5.30 -20.32
C LEU A 199 -3.84 -3.83 -19.96
N LEU A 200 -3.98 -3.49 -18.67
CA LEU A 200 -3.79 -2.13 -18.20
C LEU A 200 -2.36 -1.65 -18.48
N SER A 201 -1.34 -2.47 -18.15
CA SER A 201 0.05 -2.16 -18.48
C SER A 201 0.29 -1.98 -19.97
N ARG A 202 -0.38 -2.79 -20.80
CA ARG A 202 -0.28 -2.71 -22.26
C ARG A 202 -0.83 -1.41 -22.84
N ILE A 203 -1.91 -0.88 -22.27
CA ILE A 203 -2.58 0.32 -22.81
C ILE A 203 -2.13 1.62 -22.15
N SER A 204 -1.68 1.58 -20.88
CA SER A 204 -1.24 2.76 -20.13
C SER A 204 0.28 2.94 -20.13
N GLY A 205 1.04 1.88 -20.42
CA GLY A 205 2.50 1.87 -20.26
C GLY A 205 2.97 1.80 -18.79
N MET A 206 2.04 1.66 -17.83
CA MET A 206 2.36 1.53 -16.41
C MET A 206 2.57 0.05 -16.06
N GLU A 207 3.72 -0.32 -15.49
CA GLU A 207 3.88 -1.67 -14.93
C GLU A 207 3.10 -1.80 -13.63
N ILE A 208 2.23 -2.79 -13.55
CA ILE A 208 1.48 -3.12 -12.34
C ILE A 208 2.18 -4.29 -11.68
N THR A 209 2.77 -4.01 -10.52
CA THR A 209 3.46 -5.02 -9.73
C THR A 209 2.46 -6.03 -9.19
N ASP A 210 2.92 -7.28 -9.17
CA ASP A 210 2.16 -8.35 -8.59
C ASP A 210 2.49 -8.49 -7.11
N GLY A 211 1.48 -8.39 -6.25
CA GLY A 211 1.60 -8.69 -4.82
C GLY A 211 0.89 -9.97 -4.50
N ASP A 212 1.65 -11.01 -4.16
CA ASP A 212 1.13 -12.14 -3.41
C ASP A 212 1.68 -12.06 -1.98
N ILE A 213 0.88 -12.49 -1.00
CA ILE A 213 1.25 -12.49 0.44
C ILE A 213 2.56 -13.26 0.68
N GLN A 214 2.93 -14.14 -0.24
CA GLN A 214 4.12 -14.98 -0.17
C GLN A 214 5.37 -14.35 -0.83
N ASP A 215 5.24 -13.25 -1.58
CA ASP A 215 6.34 -12.59 -2.30
C ASP A 215 6.96 -11.44 -1.51
N VAL A 216 6.40 -11.10 -0.35
CA VAL A 216 6.97 -10.09 0.55
C VAL A 216 8.13 -10.71 1.34
N GLY A 217 9.31 -10.71 0.74
CA GLY A 217 10.54 -10.67 1.54
C GLY A 217 10.50 -9.37 2.36
N PHE A 218 10.53 -9.49 3.69
CA PHE A 218 10.66 -8.33 4.56
C PHE A 218 11.93 -7.58 4.20
N ILE A 219 11.82 -6.48 3.44
CA ILE A 219 12.87 -5.48 3.46
C ILE A 219 12.57 -4.67 4.72
N GLU A 220 13.35 -4.93 5.77
CA GLU A 220 13.52 -3.96 6.85
C GLU A 220 14.02 -2.67 6.19
N VAL A 221 13.09 -1.78 5.85
CA VAL A 221 13.44 -0.39 5.56
C VAL A 221 13.86 0.18 6.91
N LYS A 222 15.16 0.06 7.22
CA LYS A 222 15.77 0.86 8.26
C LYS A 222 15.45 2.30 7.90
N GLN A 223 14.56 2.93 8.67
CA GLN A 223 14.39 4.36 8.57
C GLN A 223 15.79 4.98 8.71
N PRO A 224 16.17 5.94 7.85
CA PRO A 224 17.41 6.66 8.06
C PRO A 224 17.35 7.24 9.48
N GLN A 225 18.25 6.80 10.35
CA GLN A 225 18.33 7.28 11.71
C GLN A 225 18.66 8.77 11.63
N THR A 226 17.73 9.61 12.04
CA THR A 226 17.98 11.04 12.19
C THR A 226 18.92 11.22 13.37
N ILE A 227 20.21 11.42 13.08
CA ILE A 227 21.18 11.84 14.09
C ILE A 227 20.86 13.29 14.44
N VAL A 228 20.64 13.57 15.73
CA VAL A 228 20.32 14.91 16.23
C VAL A 228 21.37 15.30 17.26
N GLU A 229 21.96 16.49 17.15
CA GLU A 229 22.74 17.06 18.26
C GLU A 229 21.76 17.54 19.34
N LEU A 230 21.59 16.74 20.39
CA LEU A 230 20.81 17.09 21.57
C LEU A 230 21.70 17.77 22.59
N ASP A 231 21.22 18.79 23.30
CA ASP A 231 22.03 19.37 24.38
C ASP A 231 22.11 18.43 25.61
N ALA A 232 23.12 18.63 26.47
CA ALA A 232 23.34 17.76 27.63
C ALA A 232 22.15 17.71 28.59
N SER A 233 21.41 18.81 28.72
CA SER A 233 20.24 18.90 29.61
C SER A 233 19.06 18.08 29.07
N GLU A 234 18.84 18.07 27.75
CA GLU A 234 17.82 17.27 27.10
C GLU A 234 18.12 15.77 27.19
N ILE A 235 19.39 15.38 27.04
CA ILE A 235 19.82 13.98 27.18
C ILE A 235 19.52 13.48 28.60
N GLU A 236 19.89 14.25 29.62
CA GLU A 236 19.62 13.90 31.02
C GLU A 236 18.12 13.81 31.34
N GLN A 237 17.31 14.72 30.81
CA GLN A 237 15.85 14.68 31.02
C GLN A 237 15.22 13.45 30.36
N LYS A 238 15.61 13.14 29.12
CA LYS A 238 15.10 11.98 28.39
C LYS A 238 15.55 10.66 29.04
N LEU A 239 16.78 10.57 29.53
CA LEU A 239 17.27 9.42 30.31
C LEU A 239 16.54 9.23 31.63
N LYS A 240 16.17 10.31 32.32
CA LYS A 240 15.37 10.23 33.57
C LYS A 240 13.97 9.70 33.34
N ILE A 241 13.36 10.02 32.19
CA ILE A 241 12.01 9.58 31.82
C ILE A 241 12.01 8.15 31.26
N ALA A 242 13.13 7.71 30.67
CA ALA A 242 13.28 6.37 30.14
C ALA A 242 13.04 5.30 31.22
N SER A 243 12.10 4.42 30.95
CA SER A 243 11.59 3.40 31.88
C SER A 243 11.91 1.98 31.42
N THR A 244 12.44 1.82 30.20
CA THR A 244 12.84 0.53 29.62
C THR A 244 14.20 0.63 28.94
N LYS A 245 14.91 -0.51 28.85
CA LYS A 245 16.21 -0.58 28.14
C LYS A 245 16.09 -0.26 26.65
N GLU A 246 14.93 -0.55 26.06
CA GLU A 246 14.67 -0.24 24.65
C GLU A 246 14.60 1.27 24.41
N GLU A 247 13.97 2.04 25.31
CA GLU A 247 13.93 3.51 25.23
C GLU A 247 15.33 4.13 25.37
N VAL A 248 16.17 3.60 26.27
CA VAL A 248 17.56 4.02 26.44
C VAL A 248 18.37 3.75 25.16
N ASN A 249 18.20 2.57 24.56
CA ASN A 249 18.89 2.18 23.33
C ASN A 249 18.44 3.01 22.11
N ILE A 250 17.15 3.35 22.01
CA ILE A 250 16.63 4.24 20.97
C ILE A 250 17.24 5.64 21.12
N LEU A 251 17.31 6.17 22.34
CA LEU A 251 17.91 7.49 22.59
C LEU A 251 19.42 7.50 22.28
N TRP A 252 20.14 6.44 22.64
CA TRP A 252 21.56 6.28 22.34
C TRP A 252 21.85 6.33 20.83
N LYS A 253 21.01 5.65 20.04
CA LYS A 253 21.11 5.61 18.58
C LYS A 253 20.77 6.93 17.87
N GLN A 254 20.20 7.90 18.58
CA GLN A 254 19.91 9.24 18.05
C GLN A 254 21.08 10.22 18.21
N LEU A 255 22.07 9.89 19.06
CA LEU A 255 23.24 10.73 19.34
C LEU A 255 24.31 10.59 18.26
N SER A 256 25.10 11.66 18.06
CA SER A 256 26.31 11.60 17.23
C SER A 256 27.41 10.79 17.91
N GLU A 257 28.40 10.30 17.15
CA GLU A 257 29.53 9.51 17.70
C GLU A 257 30.28 10.26 18.81
N ASN A 258 30.43 11.58 18.68
CA ASN A 258 31.06 12.42 19.70
C ASN A 258 30.24 12.42 21.00
N GLN A 259 28.92 12.57 20.91
CA GLN A 259 28.05 12.58 22.07
C GLN A 259 27.91 11.19 22.72
N GLN A 260 27.96 10.13 21.93
CA GLN A 260 28.03 8.78 22.49
C GLN A 260 29.26 8.62 23.37
N SER A 261 30.43 9.05 22.90
CA SER A 261 31.65 9.03 23.72
C SER A 261 31.53 9.87 25.00
N ASP A 262 30.89 11.03 24.93
CA ASP A 262 30.77 11.95 26.07
C ASP A 262 29.78 11.45 27.14
N PHE A 263 28.73 10.73 26.74
CA PHE A 263 27.63 10.29 27.62
C PHE A 263 27.60 8.77 27.88
N GLU A 264 28.58 8.01 27.40
CA GLU A 264 28.65 6.55 27.51
C GLU A 264 28.45 6.02 28.94
N ILE A 265 29.12 6.64 29.91
CA ILE A 265 29.04 6.24 31.31
C ILE A 265 27.60 6.40 31.84
N MET A 266 26.96 7.53 31.50
CA MET A 266 25.61 7.86 31.96
C MET A 266 24.55 6.90 31.41
N PHE A 267 24.66 6.53 30.13
CA PHE A 267 23.77 5.55 29.51
C PHE A 267 23.96 4.15 30.10
N ASN A 268 25.21 3.73 30.30
CA ASN A 268 25.54 2.44 30.91
C ASN A 268 25.06 2.33 32.36
N GLU A 269 25.08 3.43 33.13
CA GLU A 269 24.53 3.46 34.48
C GLU A 269 23.01 3.34 34.47
N LYS A 270 22.32 4.06 33.57
CA LYS A 270 20.86 3.98 33.44
C LYS A 270 20.38 2.59 32.99
N GLU A 271 21.10 1.95 32.08
CA GLU A 271 20.77 0.60 31.61
C GLU A 271 20.97 -0.48 32.68
N LYS A 272 21.87 -0.24 33.65
CA LYS A 272 22.06 -1.11 34.82
C LYS A 272 21.00 -0.88 35.90
N GLU A 273 20.41 0.31 35.97
CA GLU A 273 19.32 0.66 36.90
C GLU A 273 17.98 0.04 36.47
N LEU A 274 17.75 -0.07 35.16
CA LEU A 274 16.57 -0.67 34.52
C LEU A 274 16.71 -2.20 34.32
#